data_AF-C7RED5-F1
#
_entry.id   AF-C7RED5-F1
#
_cell.length_a   1.000
_cell.length_b   1.000
_cell.length_c   1.000
_cell.angle_alpha   90.00
_cell.angle_beta   90.00
_cell.angle_gamma   90.00
#
_symmetry.space_group_name_H-M   'P 1'
#
loop_
_entity.id
_entity.type
_entity.pdbx_description
1 polymer ?
#
loop_
_entity_poly.entity_id
_entity_poly.type
_entity_poly.pdbx_seq_one_letter_code
_entity_poly.pdbx_strand_id
1 'polypeptide(L)'
;MIKKSNLLPYIFMIASSVGYYSNIGREDSLFYFWITIFVVSLILLIVNNKDLFKKYKSNIVYYDMLFVLGVIFIPRINLPYGASRLIMAILGVIYALLISRKKNCLK
;
A
#
# COMPACT_ATOMS: atom_id res chain seq x y z
N MET A 1 -22.40 5.59 -13.47
CA MET A 1 -21.16 4.80 -13.67
C MET A 1 -20.28 5.01 -12.44
N ILE A 2 -20.18 4.02 -11.55
CA ILE A 2 -19.42 4.16 -10.30
C ILE A 2 -17.95 4.37 -10.70
N LYS A 3 -17.42 5.59 -10.50
CA LYS A 3 -16.00 5.93 -10.68
C LYS A 3 -15.23 5.00 -9.74
N LYS A 4 -14.70 3.88 -10.26
CA LYS A 4 -13.93 2.92 -9.46
C LYS A 4 -12.76 3.67 -8.84
N SER A 5 -12.85 3.89 -7.54
CA SER A 5 -11.69 4.29 -6.76
C SER A 5 -10.62 3.21 -6.92
N ASN A 6 -9.42 3.60 -7.34
CA ASN A 6 -8.29 2.69 -7.46
C ASN A 6 -7.68 2.40 -6.06
N LEU A 7 -8.49 1.81 -5.19
CA LEU A 7 -8.11 1.29 -3.87
C LEU A 7 -7.27 0.02 -3.96
N LEU A 8 -7.42 -0.71 -5.08
CA LEU A 8 -6.79 -2.01 -5.33
C LEU A 8 -5.27 -2.04 -5.04
N PRO A 9 -4.44 -1.11 -5.58
CA PRO A 9 -3.00 -1.11 -5.29
C PRO A 9 -2.69 -0.92 -3.81
N TYR A 10 -3.49 -0.15 -3.08
CA TYR A 10 -3.29 0.05 -1.64
C TYR A 10 -3.59 -1.22 -0.86
N ILE A 11 -4.71 -1.89 -1.16
CA ILE A 11 -5.12 -3.12 -0.49
C ILE A 11 -4.08 -4.22 -0.72
N PHE A 12 -3.63 -4.41 -1.96
CA PHE A 12 -2.62 -5.41 -2.29
C PHE A 12 -1.26 -5.10 -1.65
N MET A 13 -0.87 -3.83 -1.56
CA MET A 13 0.39 -3.46 -0.90
C MET A 13 0.35 -3.71 0.61
N ILE A 14 -0.79 -3.44 1.27
CA ILE A 14 -0.98 -3.76 2.70
C ILE A 14 -0.99 -5.27 2.91
N ALA A 15 -1.79 -6.01 2.14
CA ALA A 15 -1.92 -7.46 2.26
C ALA A 15 -0.58 -8.17 2.02
N SER A 16 0.17 -7.75 1.01
CA SER A 16 1.51 -8.30 0.73
C SER A 16 2.51 -8.01 1.83
N SER A 17 2.49 -6.82 2.43
CA SER A 17 3.36 -6.53 3.56
C SER A 17 3.00 -7.37 4.79
N VAL A 18 1.72 -7.46 5.15
CA VAL A 18 1.28 -8.31 6.27
C VAL A 18 1.65 -9.79 6.01
N GLY A 19 1.40 -10.28 4.80
CA GLY A 19 1.73 -11.65 4.39
C GLY A 19 3.23 -11.92 4.42
N TYR A 20 4.05 -11.00 3.90
CA TYR A 20 5.51 -11.08 3.94
C TYR A 20 6.03 -11.19 5.37
N TYR A 21 5.68 -10.22 6.22
CA TYR A 21 6.18 -10.16 7.60
C TYR A 21 5.64 -11.28 8.50
N SER A 22 4.52 -11.91 8.12
CA SER A 22 3.99 -13.07 8.84
C SER A 22 4.65 -14.39 8.49
N ASN A 23 5.35 -14.44 7.35
CA ASN A 23 6.06 -15.63 6.87
C ASN A 23 7.59 -15.50 6.94
N ILE A 24 8.12 -14.39 7.50
CA ILE A 24 9.56 -14.25 7.75
C ILE A 24 10.05 -15.41 8.63
N GLY A 25 11.07 -16.12 8.15
CA GLY A 25 11.69 -17.24 8.88
C GLY A 25 11.00 -18.59 8.71
N ARG A 26 9.99 -18.70 7.85
CA ARG A 26 9.41 -19.98 7.41
C ARG A 26 9.97 -20.34 6.04
N GLU A 27 10.37 -21.59 5.82
CA GLU A 27 10.93 -22.10 4.55
C GLU A 27 9.87 -22.25 3.43
N ASP A 28 8.78 -21.49 3.51
CA ASP A 28 7.68 -21.60 2.56
C ASP A 28 7.91 -20.72 1.33
N SER A 29 7.66 -21.29 0.15
CA SER A 29 7.70 -20.64 -1.17
C SER A 29 6.81 -19.38 -1.29
N LEU A 30 5.94 -19.14 -0.31
CA LEU A 30 5.07 -17.97 -0.21
C LEU A 30 5.82 -16.65 -0.01
N PHE A 31 7.08 -16.68 0.42
CA PHE A 31 7.90 -15.46 0.56
C PHE A 31 7.97 -14.65 -0.74
N TYR A 32 8.35 -15.32 -1.85
CA TYR A 32 8.46 -14.69 -3.15
C TYR A 32 7.11 -14.24 -3.68
N PHE A 33 6.05 -15.00 -3.43
CA PHE A 33 4.68 -14.64 -3.80
C PHE A 33 4.26 -13.28 -3.22
N TRP A 34 4.51 -13.04 -1.93
CA TRP A 34 4.18 -11.76 -1.30
C TRP A 34 5.02 -10.60 -1.84
N ILE A 35 6.31 -10.82 -2.12
CA ILE A 35 7.16 -9.82 -2.77
C ILE A 35 6.62 -9.48 -4.17
N THR A 36 6.23 -10.48 -4.96
CA THR A 36 5.70 -10.25 -6.31
C THR A 36 4.41 -9.42 -6.25
N ILE A 37 3.49 -9.73 -5.33
CA ILE A 37 2.28 -8.92 -5.13
C ILE A 37 2.63 -7.48 -4.74
N PHE A 38 3.62 -7.28 -3.87
CA PHE A 38 4.07 -5.95 -3.48
C PHE A 38 4.58 -5.15 -4.68
N VAL A 39 5.42 -5.75 -5.52
CA VAL A 39 5.98 -5.10 -6.72
C VAL A 39 4.89 -4.75 -7.73
N VAL A 40 3.95 -5.67 -8.00
CA VAL A 40 2.81 -5.40 -8.90
C VAL A 40 1.95 -4.25 -8.37
N SER A 41 1.71 -4.21 -7.06
CA SER A 41 0.97 -3.13 -6.41
C SER A 41 1.66 -1.77 -6.56
N LEU A 42 2.99 -1.76 -6.41
CA LEU A 42 3.81 -0.56 -6.58
C LEU A 42 3.74 -0.04 -8.02
N ILE A 43 3.84 -0.93 -9.02
CA ILE A 43 3.72 -0.56 -10.44
C ILE A 43 2.34 0.05 -10.72
N LEU A 44 1.26 -0.58 -10.24
CA LEU A 44 -0.10 -0.06 -10.39
C LEU A 44 -0.27 1.32 -9.73
N LEU A 45 0.35 1.53 -8.56
CA LEU A 45 0.33 2.82 -7.88
C LEU A 45 1.07 3.90 -8.68
N ILE A 46 2.23 3.58 -9.25
CA ILE A 46 3.02 4.50 -10.08
C ILE A 46 2.24 4.91 -11.33
N VAL A 47 1.64 3.96 -12.05
CA VAL A 47 0.83 4.24 -13.24
C VAL A 47 -0.32 5.18 -12.90
N ASN A 48 -1.08 4.87 -11.83
CA ASN A 48 -2.19 5.71 -11.37
C ASN A 48 -1.75 7.13 -10.99
N ASN A 49 -0.58 7.26 -10.37
CA ASN A 49 -0.04 8.54 -9.94
C ASN A 49 0.53 9.36 -11.08
N LYS A 50 1.15 8.73 -12.08
CA LYS A 50 1.68 9.40 -13.26
C LYS A 50 0.55 10.11 -14.03
N ASP A 51 -0.60 9.46 -14.19
CA ASP A 51 -1.74 10.04 -14.88
C ASP A 51 -2.33 11.23 -14.10
N LEU A 52 -2.45 11.10 -12.78
CA LEU A 52 -2.90 12.20 -11.90
C LEU A 52 -1.92 13.37 -11.88
N PHE A 53 -0.62 13.10 -11.84
CA PHE A 53 0.41 14.13 -11.84
C PHE A 53 0.44 14.90 -13.15
N LYS A 54 0.35 14.21 -14.29
CA LYS A 54 0.27 14.86 -15.61
C LYS A 54 -0.94 15.80 -15.71
N LYS A 55 -2.08 15.42 -15.13
CA LYS A 55 -3.34 16.18 -15.27
C LYS A 55 -3.48 17.31 -14.25
N TYR A 56 -3.00 17.13 -13.01
CA TYR A 56 -3.28 18.06 -11.91
C TYR A 56 -2.04 18.57 -11.15
N LYS A 57 -0.82 18.13 -11.53
CA LYS A 57 0.44 18.43 -10.81
C LYS A 57 0.34 18.24 -9.29
N SER A 58 -0.41 17.22 -8.87
CA SER A 58 -0.78 17.05 -7.46
C SER A 58 0.37 16.48 -6.61
N ASN A 59 0.54 17.02 -5.40
CA ASN A 59 1.49 16.53 -4.39
C ASN A 59 1.13 15.16 -3.79
N ILE A 60 0.07 14.51 -4.28
CA ILE A 60 -0.38 13.17 -3.84
C ILE A 60 0.72 12.12 -3.97
N VAL A 61 1.62 12.26 -4.95
CA VAL A 61 2.75 11.35 -5.15
C VAL A 61 3.64 11.26 -3.90
N TYR A 62 3.90 12.38 -3.23
CA TYR A 62 4.74 12.41 -2.02
C TYR A 62 4.09 11.68 -0.84
N TYR A 63 2.76 11.83 -0.68
CA TYR A 63 2.03 11.08 0.34
C TYR A 63 2.03 9.57 0.06
N ASP A 64 1.89 9.18 -1.22
CA ASP A 64 1.95 7.77 -1.61
C ASP A 64 3.36 7.19 -1.40
N MET A 65 4.44 7.97 -1.56
CA MET A 65 5.80 7.56 -1.20
C MET A 65 5.95 7.34 0.31
N LEU A 66 5.45 8.26 1.14
CA LEU A 66 5.45 8.09 2.60
C LEU A 66 4.66 6.84 3.02
N PHE A 67 3.54 6.57 2.35
CA PHE A 67 2.77 5.36 2.56
C PHE A 67 3.56 4.09 2.24
N VAL A 68 4.22 4.03 1.07
CA VAL A 68 5.08 2.89 0.70
C VAL A 68 6.17 2.65 1.76
N LEU A 69 6.84 3.71 2.21
CA LEU A 69 7.84 3.61 3.28
C LEU A 69 7.22 3.07 4.58
N GLY A 70 6.06 3.58 4.98
CA GLY A 70 5.34 3.09 6.16
C GLY A 70 4.99 1.61 6.08
N VAL A 71 4.50 1.15 4.92
CA VAL A 71 4.16 -0.26 4.69
C VAL A 71 5.38 -1.17 4.76
N ILE A 72 6.56 -0.69 4.38
CA ILE A 72 7.82 -1.46 4.48
C ILE A 72 8.36 -1.48 5.91
N PHE A 73 8.36 -0.34 6.61
CA PHE A 73 9.11 -0.16 7.86
C PHE A 73 8.29 -0.38 9.13
N ILE A 74 7.02 0.01 9.19
CA ILE A 74 6.20 -0.12 10.41
C ILE A 74 6.13 -1.59 10.89
N PRO A 75 5.93 -2.58 10.02
CA PRO A 75 5.87 -3.99 10.45
C PRO A 75 7.19 -4.54 11.03
N ARG A 76 8.33 -3.88 10.79
CA ARG A 76 9.63 -4.27 11.37
C ARG A 76 9.76 -3.91 12.84
N ILE A 77 8.90 -3.02 13.35
CA ILE A 77 8.91 -2.66 14.76
C ILE A 77 8.56 -3.93 15.55
N ASN A 78 9.45 -4.31 16.46
CA ASN A 78 9.28 -5.51 17.28
C ASN A 78 8.26 -5.24 18.39
N LEU A 79 6.98 -5.38 18.04
CA LEU A 79 5.87 -5.34 18.98
C LEU A 79 5.34 -6.76 19.24
N PRO A 80 4.88 -7.05 20.46
CA PRO A 80 4.39 -8.36 20.82
C PRO A 80 3.19 -8.76 19.95
N TYR A 81 3.08 -10.07 19.69
CA TYR A 81 1.96 -10.69 18.97
C TYR A 81 1.70 -10.13 17.56
N GLY A 82 2.69 -9.50 16.92
CA GLY A 82 2.52 -8.92 15.58
C GLY A 82 1.68 -7.64 15.55
N ALA A 83 1.52 -6.96 16.69
CA ALA A 83 0.72 -5.72 16.78
C ALA A 83 1.19 -4.63 15.80
N SER A 84 2.48 -4.57 15.47
CA SER A 84 3.03 -3.63 14.46
C SER A 84 2.43 -3.84 13.07
N ARG A 85 2.17 -5.09 12.67
CA ARG A 85 1.53 -5.43 11.39
C ARG A 85 0.07 -4.99 11.37
N LEU A 86 -0.63 -5.19 12.48
CA LEU A 86 -2.02 -4.77 12.65
C LEU A 86 -2.16 -3.24 12.62
N ILE A 87 -1.30 -2.53 13.34
CA ILE A 87 -1.23 -1.06 13.32
C ILE A 87 -0.97 -0.56 11.90
N MET A 88 0.02 -1.13 11.20
CA MET A 88 0.32 -0.79 9.80
C MET A 88 -0.90 -1.02 8.90
N ALA A 89 -1.60 -2.15 9.05
CA ALA A 89 -2.77 -2.46 8.24
C ALA A 89 -3.92 -1.46 8.48
N ILE A 90 -4.22 -1.13 9.74
CA ILE A 90 -5.25 -0.15 10.10
C ILE A 90 -4.90 1.23 9.53
N LEU A 91 -3.68 1.72 9.78
CA LEU A 91 -3.22 3.01 9.26
C LEU A 91 -3.22 3.03 7.74
N GLY A 92 -2.83 1.93 7.10
CA GLY A 92 -2.82 1.80 5.66
C GLY A 92 -4.21 1.83 5.05
N VAL A 93 -5.19 1.18 5.66
CA VAL A 93 -6.59 1.23 5.23
C VAL A 93 -7.15 2.65 5.39
N ILE A 94 -6.90 3.31 6.52
CA ILE A 94 -7.30 4.71 6.74
C ILE A 94 -6.72 5.61 5.65
N TYR A 95 -5.41 5.49 5.40
CA TYR A 95 -4.73 6.24 4.34
C TYR A 95 -5.33 5.97 2.96
N ALA A 96 -5.55 4.70 2.61
CA ALA A 96 -6.13 4.27 1.35
C ALA A 96 -7.53 4.90 1.13
N LEU A 97 -8.37 4.94 2.18
CA LEU A 97 -9.69 5.56 2.12
C LEU A 97 -9.62 7.08 1.93
N LEU A 98 -8.73 7.76 2.67
CA LEU A 98 -8.54 9.21 2.56
C LEU A 98 -8.04 9.62 1.18
N ILE A 99 -7.00 8.93 0.68
CA ILE A 99 -6.40 9.26 -0.61
C ILE A 99 -7.32 8.90 -1.77
N SER A 100 -8.08 7.80 -1.65
CA SER A 100 -9.17 7.43 -2.57
C SER A 100 -10.18 8.56 -2.71
N ARG A 101 -10.68 9.10 -1.60
CA ARG A 101 -11.62 10.23 -1.61
C ARG A 101 -11.01 11.45 -2.28
N LYS A 102 -9.78 11.81 -1.93
CA LYS A 102 -9.07 12.95 -2.52
C LYS A 102 -8.85 12.78 -4.03
N LYS A 103 -8.47 11.59 -4.49
CA LYS A 103 -8.28 11.26 -5.92
C LYS A 103 -9.61 11.32 -6.69
N ASN A 104 -10.71 10.90 -6.07
CA ASN A 104 -12.05 11.01 -6.67
C ASN A 104 -12.52 12.46 -6.80
N CYS A 105 -12.19 13.35 -5.86
CA CYS A 105 -12.49 14.78 -5.96
C CYS A 105 -11.70 15.48 -7.08
N LEU A 106 -10.51 14.97 -7.40
CA LEU A 106 -9.69 15.53 -8.47
C LEU A 106 -10.12 15.04 -9.87
N LYS A 107 -10.70 13.84 -9.99
CA LYS A 107 -11.11 13.22 -11.27
C LYS A 107 -12.43 13.74 -11.84
#